data_AF-A0A6I5HB15-F1
#
_entry.id   AF-A0A6I5HB15-F1
#
_cell.length_a   1.000
_cell.length_b   1.000
_cell.length_c   1.000
_cell.angle_alpha   90.00
_cell.angle_beta   90.00
_cell.angle_gamma   90.00
#
_symmetry.space_group_name_H-M   'P 1'
#
loop_
_entity.id
_entity.type
_entity.pdbx_description
1 polymer ?
#
loop_
_entity_poly.entity_id
_entity_poly.type
_entity_poly.pdbx_seq_one_letter_code
_entity_poly.pdbx_strand_id
1 'polypeptide(L)' 'MSALATLLAATAASEKEKAALESELHAIFELTSTGHVRLDDISPLREIPLGDLPPQLCEYVSDLLEG' A
#
# COMPACT_ATOMS: atom_id res chain seq x y z
N MET A 1 -10.36 5.45 10.75
CA MET A 1 -10.67 4.38 9.79
C MET A 1 -11.00 5.05 8.48
N SER A 2 -10.09 4.99 7.51
CA SER A 2 -10.25 5.61 6.20
C SER A 2 -10.72 4.55 5.20
N ALA A 3 -12.00 4.61 4.82
CA ALA A 3 -12.58 3.64 3.87
C ALA A 3 -11.86 3.64 2.51
N LEU A 4 -11.35 4.81 2.08
CA LEU A 4 -10.58 4.93 0.85
C LEU A 4 -9.21 4.23 0.97
N ALA A 5 -8.50 4.42 2.08
CA ALA A 5 -7.21 3.77 2.29
C ALA A 5 -7.35 2.25 2.40
N THR A 6 -8.40 1.78 3.10
CA THR A 6 -8.71 0.34 3.17
C THR A 6 -9.05 -0.25 1.80
N LEU A 7 -9.83 0.46 0.99
CA LEU A 7 -10.16 0.01 -0.36
C LEU A 7 -8.90 -0.06 -1.23
N LEU A 8 -8.08 1.00 -1.25
CA LEU A 8 -6.84 1.03 -2.01
C LEU A 8 -5.86 -0.06 -1.57
N ALA A 9 -5.69 -0.27 -0.26
CA ALA A 9 -4.82 -1.32 0.25
C ALA A 9 -5.31 -2.72 -0.15
N ALA A 10 -6.62 -2.95 -0.15
CA ALA A 10 -7.21 -4.22 -0.61
C ALA A 10 -7.05 -4.42 -2.12
N THR A 11 -7.17 -3.36 -2.92
CA THR A 11 -6.91 -3.42 -4.37
C THR A 11 -5.44 -3.72 -4.63
N ALA A 12 -4.52 -3.00 -3.98
CA ALA A 12 -3.08 -3.21 -4.09
C ALA A 12 -2.67 -4.63 -3.70
N ALA A 13 -3.28 -5.21 -2.67
CA ALA A 13 -3.03 -6.59 -2.26
C ALA A 13 -3.42 -7.63 -3.34
N SER A 14 -4.38 -7.29 -4.21
CA SER A 14 -4.90 -8.18 -5.26
C SER A 14 -4.41 -7.83 -6.66
N GLU A 15 -3.70 -6.71 -6.83
CA GLU A 15 -3.28 -6.18 -8.11
C GLU A 15 -2.11 -7.00 -8.68
N LYS A 16 -2.21 -7.33 -9.97
CA LYS A 16 -1.23 -8.15 -10.71
C LYS A 16 -0.46 -7.32 -11.72
N GLU A 17 -1.02 -6.19 -12.13
CA GLU A 17 -0.38 -5.24 -13.02
C GLU A 17 0.52 -4.31 -12.18
N LYS A 18 1.81 -4.24 -12.54
CA LYS A 18 2.83 -3.56 -11.72
C LYS A 18 2.67 -2.03 -11.69
N ALA A 19 2.32 -1.41 -12.82
CA ALA A 19 2.07 0.03 -12.92
C ALA A 19 0.79 0.44 -12.17
N ALA A 20 -0.25 -0.41 -12.18
CA ALA A 20 -1.44 -0.22 -11.36
C ALA A 20 -1.09 -0.29 -9.86
N LEU A 21 -0.36 -1.32 -9.45
CA LEU A 21 0.10 -1.49 -8.08
C LEU A 21 0.96 -0.31 -7.61
N GLU A 22 1.92 0.13 -8.42
CA GLU A 22 2.76 1.30 -8.14
C GLU A 22 1.91 2.56 -7.93
N SER A 23 0.91 2.77 -8.78
CA SER A 23 -0.02 3.91 -8.67
C SER A 23 -0.86 3.85 -7.38
N GLU A 24 -1.32 2.66 -7.00
CA GLU A 24 -2.10 2.45 -5.78
C GLU A 24 -1.26 2.64 -4.52
N LEU A 25 -0.03 2.12 -4.49
CA LEU A 25 0.91 2.33 -3.40
C LEU A 25 1.27 3.82 -3.23
N HIS A 26 1.45 4.55 -4.35
CA HIS A 26 1.64 6.00 -4.30
C HIS A 26 0.42 6.73 -3.72
N ALA A 27 -0.80 6.37 -4.14
CA ALA A 27 -2.01 6.97 -3.59
C ALA A 27 -2.15 6.70 -2.07
N ILE A 28 -1.82 5.50 -1.62
CA ILE A 28 -1.83 5.15 -0.19
C ILE A 28 -0.80 6.00 0.57
N PHE A 29 0.40 6.19 0.02
CA PHE A 29 1.44 7.04 0.61
C PHE A 29 1.02 8.51 0.72
N GLU A 30 0.41 9.06 -0.33
CA GLU A 30 -0.14 10.41 -0.25
C GLU A 30 -1.23 10.50 0.83
N LEU A 31 -2.09 9.49 0.95
CA LEU A 31 -3.11 9.45 2.00
C LEU A 31 -2.51 9.32 3.40
N THR A 32 -1.45 8.52 3.62
CA THR A 32 -0.78 8.42 4.93
C THR A 32 -0.10 9.74 5.30
N SER A 33 0.46 10.48 4.34
CA SER A 33 1.04 11.81 4.58
C SER A 33 0.04 12.82 5.16
N THR A 34 -1.27 12.61 4.95
CA THR A 34 -2.31 13.47 5.55
C THR A 34 -2.49 13.27 7.05
N GLY A 35 -1.91 12.20 7.64
CA GLY A 35 -2.06 11.84 9.05
C GLY A 35 -3.41 11.23 9.43
N HIS A 36 -4.31 11.00 8.46
CA HIS A 36 -5.65 10.46 8.71
C HIS A 36 -5.76 8.94 8.49
N VAL A 37 -4.71 8.31 7.98
CA VAL A 37 -4.65 6.86 7.73
C VAL A 37 -3.93 6.18 8.87
N ARG A 38 -4.54 5.13 9.42
CA ARG A 38 -3.92 4.28 10.44
C ARG A 38 -3.26 3.07 9.79
N LEU A 39 -2.27 2.47 10.46
CA LEU A 39 -1.68 1.19 10.05
C LEU A 39 -2.75 0.10 9.84
N ASP A 40 -3.82 0.09 10.65
CA ASP A 40 -4.93 -0.84 10.48
C ASP A 40 -5.67 -0.66 9.14
N ASP A 41 -5.76 0.58 8.65
CA ASP A 41 -6.42 0.90 7.38
C ASP A 41 -5.64 0.36 6.18
N ILE A 42 -4.33 0.13 6.32
CA ILE A 42 -3.44 -0.39 5.27
C ILE A 42 -2.94 -1.81 5.56
N SER A 43 -3.51 -2.48 6.56
CA SER A 43 -3.17 -3.86 6.91
C SER A 43 -3.23 -4.89 5.76
N PRO A 44 -4.08 -4.73 4.72
CA PRO A 44 -4.07 -5.63 3.56
C PRO A 44 -2.75 -5.61 2.77
N LEU A 45 -1.95 -4.53 2.83
CA LEU A 45 -0.65 -4.49 2.14
C LEU A 45 0.31 -5.58 2.60
N ARG A 46 0.10 -6.16 3.80
CA ARG A 46 0.88 -7.30 4.31
C ARG A 46 0.68 -8.58 3.50
N GLU A 47 -0.37 -8.66 2.70
CA GLU A 47 -0.66 -9.80 1.83
C GLU A 47 0.14 -9.74 0.51
N ILE A 48 0.76 -8.59 0.19
CA ILE A 48 1.56 -8.43 -1.02
C ILE A 48 2.85 -9.27 -0.90
N PRO A 49 3.11 -10.20 -1.84
CA PRO A 49 4.34 -10.97 -1.83
C PRO A 49 5.53 -10.10 -2.26
N LEU A 50 6.25 -9.54 -1.28
CA LEU A 50 7.42 -8.67 -1.52
C LEU A 50 8.51 -9.35 -2.39
N GLY A 51 8.58 -10.68 -2.39
CA GLY A 51 9.55 -11.42 -3.22
C GLY A 51 9.36 -11.25 -4.74
N ASP A 52 8.16 -10.88 -5.18
CA ASP A 52 7.82 -10.72 -6.60
C ASP A 52 7.82 -9.24 -7.05
N LEU A 53 8.05 -8.33 -6.09
CA LEU A 53 8.08 -6.91 -6.34
C LEU A 53 9.48 -6.42 -6.77
N PRO A 54 9.53 -5.39 -7.64
CA PRO A 54 10.74 -4.60 -7.81
C PRO A 54 11.25 -4.08 -6.46
N PRO A 55 12.58 -4.02 -6.23
CA PRO A 55 13.15 -3.57 -4.96
C PRO A 55 12.61 -2.22 -4.47
N GLN A 56 12.36 -1.28 -5.39
CA GLN A 56 11.82 0.03 -5.04
C GLN A 56 10.41 -0.06 -4.42
N LEU A 57 9.55 -0.95 -4.92
CA LEU A 57 8.21 -1.15 -4.37
C LEU A 57 8.24 -1.92 -3.04
N CYS A 58 9.22 -2.82 -2.86
CA CYS A 58 9.44 -3.50 -1.58
C CYS A 58 9.78 -2.52 -0.46
N GLU A 59 10.72 -1.60 -0.72
CA GLU A 59 11.07 -0.52 0.20
C GLU A 59 9.83 0.32 0.51
N TYR A 60 9.05 0.68 -0.52
CA TYR A 60 7.84 1.47 -0.37
C TYR A 60 6.76 0.83 0.53
N VAL A 61 6.48 -0.46 0.35
CA VAL A 61 5.52 -1.20 1.19
C VAL A 61 6.06 -1.37 2.62
N SER A 62 7.38 -1.56 2.75
CA SER A 62 8.02 -1.70 4.06
C SER A 62 7.94 -0.39 4.85
N ASP A 63 8.30 0.73 4.23
CA ASP A 63 8.20 2.07 4.82
C ASP A 63 6.75 2.39 5.26
N LEU A 64 5.76 2.04 4.44
CA LEU A 64 4.34 2.22 4.76
C LEU A 64 3.90 1.40 5.99
N LEU A 65 4.43 0.20 6.17
CA LEU A 65 4.07 -0.71 7.25
C LEU A 65 4.87 -0.48 8.53
N GLU A 66 6.05 0.12 8.44
CA GLU A 66 6.89 0.49 9.58
C GLU A 66 6.42 1.78 10.27
N GLY A 67 5.85 2.73 9.51
CA GLY A 67 5.11 3.90 10.03
C GLY A 67 5.95 5.00 10.65
#